data_AF-A0A1Y4RBL2-F1
#
_entry.id   AF-A0A1Y4RBL2-F1
#
_cell.length_a   1.000
_cell.length_b   1.000
_cell.length_c   1.000
_cell.angle_alpha   90.00
_cell.angle_beta   90.00
_cell.angle_gamma   90.00
#
_symmetry.space_group_name_H-M   'P 1'
#
loop_
_entity.id
_entity.type
_entity.pdbx_description
1 polymer ?
#
loop_
_entity_poly.entity_id
_entity_poly.type
_entity_poly.pdbx_seq_one_letter_code
_entity_poly.pdbx_strand_id
1 'polypeptide(L)' 'MQYRIEYAGKGPYDFVNGRSELLRRLQGTSRKIIDIRKVYKSGSTDSVLDRYMCYLEQKNVEGSEQHG' A
#
# COMPACT_ATOMS: atom_id res chain seq x y z
N MET A 1 5.26 -9.55 -10.68
CA MET A 1 3.86 -9.12 -10.48
C MET A 1 3.89 -7.66 -10.10
N GLN A 2 3.21 -6.78 -10.82
CA GLN A 2 3.24 -5.34 -10.54
C GLN A 2 2.04 -4.96 -9.67
N TYR A 3 2.20 -3.96 -8.82
CA TYR A 3 1.13 -3.40 -8.00
C TYR A 3 1.05 -1.90 -8.19
N ARG A 4 -0.17 -1.35 -8.16
CA ARG A 4 -0.49 0.07 -8.11
C ARG A 4 -1.01 0.43 -6.72
N ILE A 5 -0.46 1.44 -6.08
CA ILE A 5 -0.91 1.92 -4.77
C ILE A 5 -1.64 3.24 -4.97
N GLU A 6 -2.90 3.29 -4.55
CA GLU A 6 -3.73 4.48 -4.61
C GLU A 6 -3.80 5.15 -3.26
N TYR A 7 -3.68 6.48 -3.26
CA TYR A 7 -3.64 7.29 -2.05
C TYR A 7 -4.86 8.20 -2.00
N ALA A 8 -5.28 8.57 -0.79
CA ALA A 8 -6.32 9.57 -0.58
C ALA A 8 -5.88 10.93 -1.12
N GLY A 9 -6.81 11.66 -1.73
CA GLY A 9 -6.59 12.98 -2.32
C GLY A 9 -6.25 12.93 -3.82
N LYS A 10 -5.94 14.11 -4.38
CA LYS A 10 -5.46 14.22 -5.78
C LYS A 10 -3.94 14.11 -5.78
N GLY A 11 -3.41 13.08 -6.43
CA GLY A 11 -1.97 12.89 -6.58
C GLY A 11 -1.65 11.61 -7.36
N PRO A 12 -0.37 11.42 -7.74
CA PRO A 12 0.05 10.24 -8.46
C PRO A 12 -0.09 8.98 -7.59
N TYR A 13 -0.46 7.87 -8.24
CA TYR A 13 -0.32 6.53 -7.71
C TYR A 13 1.14 6.07 -7.83
N ASP A 14 1.53 5.11 -7.00
CA ASP A 14 2.85 4.45 -7.12
C ASP A 14 2.72 3.11 -7.82
N PHE A 15 3.71 2.75 -8.61
CA PHE A 15 3.90 1.39 -9.09
C PHE A 15 5.09 0.72 -8.38
N VAL A 16 4.92 -0.53 -7.99
CA VAL A 16 5.97 -1.36 -7.36
C VAL A 16 5.97 -2.75 -7.98
N ASN A 17 7.16 -3.37 -8.03
CA ASN A 17 7.34 -4.68 -8.67
C ASN A 17 7.59 -5.75 -7.61
N GLY A 18 6.57 -6.57 -7.39
CA GLY A 18 6.60 -7.69 -6.46
C GLY A 18 6.16 -7.32 -5.05
N ARG A 19 5.93 -8.37 -4.26
CA ARG A 19 5.38 -8.23 -2.90
C ARG A 19 6.36 -7.58 -1.93
N SER A 20 7.66 -7.87 -2.04
CA SER A 20 8.66 -7.31 -1.13
C SER A 20 8.79 -5.80 -1.26
N GLU A 21 8.77 -5.29 -2.51
CA GLU A 21 8.78 -3.84 -2.77
C GLU A 21 7.50 -3.18 -2.29
N LEU A 22 6.35 -3.84 -2.50
CA LEU A 22 5.07 -3.38 -1.97
C LEU A 22 5.13 -3.22 -0.45
N LEU A 23 5.51 -4.25 0.30
CA LEU A 23 5.58 -4.18 1.76
C LEU A 23 6.50 -3.06 2.26
N ARG A 24 7.68 -2.90 1.65
CA ARG A 24 8.61 -1.80 1.97
C ARG A 24 7.96 -0.44 1.73
N ARG A 25 7.20 -0.30 0.64
CA ARG A 25 6.47 0.94 0.33
C ARG A 25 5.32 1.20 1.30
N LEU A 26 4.57 0.17 1.70
CA LEU A 26 3.47 0.28 2.67
C LEU A 26 3.97 0.76 4.04
N GLN A 27 5.12 0.25 4.49
CA GLN A 27 5.75 0.66 5.75
C GLN A 27 6.31 2.09 5.68
N GLY A 28 6.94 2.48 4.58
CA GLY A 28 7.63 3.77 4.45
C GLY A 28 6.75 4.96 4.03
N THR A 29 5.51 4.75 3.62
CA THR A 29 4.65 5.85 3.13
C THR A 29 3.80 6.43 4.26
N SER A 30 3.84 7.74 4.48
CA SER A 30 2.96 8.44 5.43
C SER A 30 1.57 8.75 4.85
N ARG A 31 1.39 8.59 3.53
CA ARG A 31 0.14 8.89 2.83
C ARG A 31 -0.92 7.84 3.15
N LYS A 32 -2.18 8.27 3.32
CA LYS A 32 -3.32 7.37 3.48
C LYS A 32 -3.54 6.58 2.19
N ILE A 33 -3.42 5.26 2.27
CA ILE A 33 -3.70 4.35 1.16
C ILE A 33 -5.21 4.09 1.13
N ILE A 34 -5.80 4.16 -0.06
CA ILE A 34 -7.24 3.91 -0.28
C ILE A 34 -7.50 2.64 -1.09
N ASP A 35 -6.52 2.18 -1.87
CA ASP A 35 -6.61 0.94 -2.63
C ASP A 35 -5.20 0.43 -2.98
N ILE A 36 -5.08 -0.88 -3.18
CA ILE A 36 -3.89 -1.53 -3.71
C ILE A 36 -4.36 -2.45 -4.83
N ARG A 37 -3.91 -2.19 -6.07
CA ARG A 37 -4.29 -3.00 -7.22
C ARG A 37 -3.14 -3.84 -7.72
N LYS A 38 -3.41 -5.11 -7.96
CA LYS A 38 -2.49 -6.01 -8.65
C LYS A 38 -2.68 -5.85 -10.16
N VAL A 39 -1.58 -5.62 -10.88
CA VAL A 39 -1.58 -5.42 -12.33
C VAL A 39 -1.06 -6.67 -13.02
N TYR A 40 -1.89 -7.25 -13.90
CA TYR A 40 -1.54 -8.43 -14.68
C TYR A 40 -0.92 -8.04 -16.02
N LYS A 41 -0.22 -9.00 -16.66
CA LYS A 41 0.33 -8.82 -18.01
C LYS A 41 -0.74 -8.49 -19.06
N SER A 42 -1.99 -8.87 -18.81
CA SER A 42 -3.14 -8.54 -19.66
C SER A 42 -3.58 -7.07 -19.56
N GLY A 43 -3.05 -6.30 -18.61
CA GLY A 43 -3.50 -4.94 -18.29
C GLY A 43 -4.71 -4.89 -17.35
N SER A 44 -5.35 -6.04 -17.07
CA SER A 44 -6.41 -6.13 -16.06
C SER A 44 -5.85 -5.83 -14.66
N THR A 45 -6.71 -5.35 -13.77
CA THR A 45 -6.34 -5.08 -12.38
C THR A 45 -7.38 -5.60 -11.39
N ASP A 46 -6.91 -6.20 -10.30
CA ASP A 46 -7.75 -6.59 -9.15
C ASP A 46 -7.37 -5.76 -7.92
N SER A 47 -8.38 -5.29 -7.17
CA SER A 47 -8.11 -4.76 -5.83
C SER A 47 -7.72 -5.92 -4.89
N VAL A 48 -6.64 -5.71 -4.15
CA VAL A 48 -6.11 -6.66 -3.18
C VAL A 48 -5.92 -6.00 -1.81
N LEU A 49 -6.56 -4.85 -1.58
CA LEU A 49 -6.40 -4.06 -0.35
C LEU A 49 -6.65 -4.90 0.92
N ASP A 50 -7.72 -5.68 0.92
CA ASP A 50 -8.12 -6.56 2.04
C ASP A 50 -6.96 -7.46 2.51
N ARG A 51 -6.24 -8.07 1.57
CA ARG A 51 -5.08 -8.93 1.85
C ARG A 51 -3.91 -8.19 2.51
N TYR A 52 -3.86 -6.87 2.39
CA TYR A 52 -2.80 -6.03 2.93
C TYR A 52 -3.24 -5.13 4.08
N MET A 53 -4.51 -5.17 4.50
CA MET A 53 -5.02 -4.34 5.60
C MET A 53 -4.22 -4.55 6.89
N CYS A 54 -3.86 -5.79 7.24
CA CYS A 54 -3.09 -6.06 8.45
C CYS A 54 -1.73 -5.33 8.49
N TYR A 55 -1.09 -5.09 7.33
CA TYR A 55 0.17 -4.33 7.27
C TYR A 55 -0.04 -2.82 7.44
N LEU A 56 -1.21 -2.32 7.04
CA LEU A 56 -1.60 -0.92 7.24
C LEU A 56 -2.02 -0.66 8.68
N GLU A 57 -2.66 -1.62 9.33
CA GLU A 57 -3.07 -1.54 10.73
C GLU A 57 -1.86 -1.58 11.68
N GLN A 58 -0.88 -2.47 11.43
CA GLN A 58 0.36 -2.52 12.20
C GLN A 58 1.09 -1.17 12.24
N LYS A 59 1.08 -0.44 11.13
CA LYS A 59 1.68 0.89 11.05
C LYS A 59 1.04 1.91 12.00
N ASN A 60 -0.24 1.77 12.33
CA ASN A 60 -0.90 2.67 13.29
C ASN A 60 -0.59 2.31 14.75
N VAL A 61 -0.12 1.10 15.04
CA VAL A 61 0.22 0.64 16.39
C VAL A 61 1.63 1.09 16.79
N GLU A 62 2.59 1.08 15.86
CA GLU A 62 3.98 1.51 16.14
C GLU A 62 4.15 3.04 16.21
N GLY A 63 3.13 3.81 15.82
CA GLY A 63 3.14 5.28 15.89
C GLY A 63 2.67 5.88 17.22
N SER A 64 2.24 5.06 18.19
CA SER A 64 1.64 5.53 19.45
C SER A 64 2.54 5.45 20.70
N GLU A 65 3.80 5.03 20.59
CA GLU A 65 4.74 4.96 21.73
C GLU A 65 5.86 6.01 21.66
N GLN A 66 5.55 7.30 21.50
CA GLN A 66 6.48 8.39 21.80
C GLN A 66 5.76 9.64 22.35
N HIS A 67 5.22 9.55 23.56
CA HIS A 67 5.25 10.62 24.57
C HIS A 67 4.72 10.09 25.90
N GLY A 68 5.64 9.87 26.84
CA GLY A 68 5.42 9.61 28.25
C GLY A 68 6.65 10.07 29.01
#